data_AF-A0A7Y8ISC3-F1
#
_entry.id   AF-A0A7Y8ISC3-F1
#
_cell.length_a   1.000
_cell.length_b   1.000
_cell.length_c   1.000
_cell.angle_alpha   90.00
_cell.angle_beta   90.00
_cell.angle_gamma   90.00
#
_symmetry.space_group_name_H-M   'P 1'
#
loop_
_entity.id
_entity.type
_entity.pdbx_description
1 polymer ?
#
loop_
_entity_poly.entity_id
_entity_poly.type
_entity_poly.pdbx_seq_one_letter_code
_entity_poly.pdbx_strand_id
1 'polypeptide(L)'
;MANHMKNALQDLIQQVTTDNSLPLDQKVKLLESLQPLSTPLQSDRWIFRLVVAFLGVAVLLTILLGFYLSIKTAATIPEGLIALGSAAVGALAGLLAPSPMSR
;
A
#
# COMPACT_ATOMS: atom_id res chain seq x y z
N MET A 1 4.62 14.17 25.00
CA MET A 1 3.75 13.04 25.41
C MET A 1 3.77 11.86 24.43
N ALA A 2 3.75 12.09 23.11
CA ALA A 2 3.77 11.02 22.10
C ALA A 2 5.03 10.12 22.10
N ASN A 3 6.18 10.62 22.58
CA ASN A 3 7.45 9.90 22.51
C ASN A 3 7.54 8.75 23.53
N HIS A 4 6.95 8.92 24.72
CA HIS A 4 6.93 7.87 25.74
C HIS A 4 6.04 6.68 25.36
N MET A 5 4.96 6.93 24.60
CA MET A 5 4.07 5.88 24.14
C MET A 5 4.73 4.99 23.07
N LYS A 6 5.54 5.58 22.20
CA LYS A 6 6.32 4.81 21.20
C LYS A 6 7.34 3.89 21.87
N ASN A 7 8.04 4.39 22.89
CA ASN A 7 9.03 3.60 23.62
C ASN A 7 8.36 2.48 24.43
N ALA A 8 7.23 2.75 25.09
CA ALA A 8 6.47 1.73 25.81
C ALA A 8 5.93 0.61 24.89
N LEU A 9 5.50 0.95 23.66
CA LEU A 9 5.11 -0.05 22.67
C LEU A 9 6.30 -0.89 22.18
N GLN A 10 7.47 -0.27 22.02
CA GLN A 10 8.69 -0.99 21.65
C GLN A 10 9.11 -1.96 22.75
N ASP A 11 9.06 -1.54 24.01
CA ASP A 11 9.37 -2.39 25.17
C ASP A 11 8.40 -3.58 25.27
N LEU A 12 7.11 -3.37 25.02
CA LEU A 12 6.10 -4.44 25.02
C LEU A 12 6.29 -5.43 23.86
N ILE A 13 6.61 -4.95 22.65
CA ILE A 13 6.92 -5.81 21.50
C ILE A 13 8.17 -6.65 21.78
N GLN A 14 9.19 -6.06 22.40
CA GLN A 14 10.43 -6.74 22.75
C GLN A 14 10.21 -7.80 23.84
N GLN A 15 9.34 -7.52 24.81
CA GLN A 15 8.95 -8.45 25.86
C GLN A 15 8.13 -9.63 25.31
N VAL A 16 7.17 -9.39 24.42
CA VAL A 16 6.38 -10.44 23.75
C VAL A 16 7.21 -11.27 22.75
N THR A 17 8.23 -10.67 22.13
CA THR A 17 9.16 -11.37 21.22
C THR A 17 10.13 -12.28 21.97
N THR A 18 10.65 -11.82 23.11
CA THR A 18 11.65 -12.53 23.93
C THR A 18 11.02 -13.65 24.77
N ASP A 19 9.74 -13.56 25.09
CA ASP A 19 9.06 -14.60 25.87
C ASP A 19 8.75 -15.83 25.01
N ASN A 20 9.46 -16.93 25.29
CA ASN A 20 9.41 -18.20 24.56
C ASN A 20 8.25 -19.11 25.03
N SER A 21 7.38 -18.61 25.91
CA SER A 21 6.30 -19.36 26.55
C SER A 21 4.93 -19.18 25.89
N LEU A 22 4.82 -18.34 24.85
CA LEU A 22 3.55 -18.06 24.18
C LEU A 22 3.41 -18.84 22.86
N PRO A 23 2.33 -19.63 22.69
CA PRO A 23 2.05 -20.33 21.44
C PRO A 23 1.94 -19.36 20.26
N LEU A 24 2.41 -19.78 19.08
CA LEU A 24 2.49 -18.96 17.86
C LEU A 24 1.17 -18.23 17.54
N ASP A 25 0.04 -18.87 17.81
CA ASP A 25 -1.30 -18.31 17.57
C ASP A 25 -1.61 -17.07 18.42
N GLN A 26 -1.12 -17.02 19.67
CA GLN A 26 -1.28 -15.84 20.53
C GLN A 26 -0.32 -14.71 20.13
N LYS A 27 0.91 -15.03 19.70
CA LYS A 27 1.84 -14.03 19.18
C LYS A 27 1.28 -13.34 17.93
N VAL A 28 0.71 -14.09 16.99
CA VAL A 28 0.07 -13.53 15.78
C VAL A 28 -1.09 -12.62 16.16
N LYS A 29 -1.97 -13.05 17.07
CA LYS A 29 -3.14 -12.26 17.49
C LYS A 29 -2.77 -10.96 18.21
N LEU A 30 -1.69 -10.98 18.99
CA LEU A 30 -1.16 -9.78 19.66
C LEU A 30 -0.47 -8.84 18.68
N LEU A 31 0.33 -9.35 17.75
CA LEU A 31 0.93 -8.55 16.69
C LEU A 31 -0.14 -7.91 15.80
N GLU A 32 -1.19 -8.65 15.45
CA GLU A 32 -2.33 -8.16 14.66
C GLU A 32 -3.14 -7.09 15.42
N SER A 33 -3.25 -7.20 16.75
CA SER A 33 -3.91 -6.19 17.60
C SER A 33 -3.06 -4.92 17.81
N LEU A 34 -1.73 -5.01 17.69
CA LEU A 34 -0.78 -3.90 17.82
C LEU A 34 -0.44 -3.23 16.48
N GLN A 35 -0.66 -3.92 15.37
CA GLN A 35 -0.51 -3.41 14.01
C GLN A 35 -1.34 -2.13 13.73
N PRO A 36 -2.64 -2.04 14.10
CA PRO A 36 -3.42 -0.82 13.89
C PRO A 36 -2.99 0.37 14.76
N LEU A 37 -2.25 0.13 15.85
CA LEU A 37 -1.77 1.18 16.76
C LEU A 37 -0.40 1.76 16.35
N SER A 38 0.36 1.03 15.53
CA SER A 38 1.71 1.41 15.08
C SER A 38 1.74 2.08 13.70
N THR A 39 0.61 2.15 13.00
CA THR A 39 0.48 2.77 11.68
C THR A 39 -0.25 4.12 11.73
N PRO A 40 0.39 5.22 12.18
CA PRO A 40 -0.17 6.56 12.01
C PRO A 40 -0.35 6.93 10.52
N LEU A 41 0.29 6.19 9.61
CA LEU A 41 0.18 6.36 8.15
C LEU A 41 -1.06 5.70 7.52
N GLN A 42 -1.64 4.65 8.13
CA GLN A 42 -2.86 4.01 7.59
C GLN A 42 -4.15 4.72 8.01
N SER A 43 -4.10 5.59 9.01
CA SER A 43 -5.29 6.36 9.43
C SER A 43 -5.63 7.49 8.47
N ASP A 44 -4.66 7.94 7.67
CA ASP A 44 -4.84 9.14 6.86
C ASP A 44 -5.52 8.82 5.52
N ARG A 45 -6.85 8.76 5.53
CA ARG A 45 -7.67 8.54 4.32
C ARG A 45 -7.35 9.52 3.19
N TRP A 46 -6.78 10.69 3.52
CA TRP A 46 -6.32 11.66 2.53
C TRP A 46 -5.09 11.19 1.77
N ILE A 47 -4.11 10.55 2.42
CA ILE A 47 -2.93 10.01 1.73
C ILE A 47 -3.35 8.89 0.77
N PHE A 48 -4.27 8.02 1.22
CA PHE A 48 -4.84 6.97 0.38
C PHE A 48 -5.55 7.55 -0.84
N ARG A 49 -6.43 8.56 -0.65
CA ARG A 49 -7.13 9.23 -1.77
C ARG A 49 -6.17 9.92 -2.72
N LEU A 50 -5.12 10.58 -2.22
CA LEU A 50 -4.11 11.22 -3.05
C LEU A 50 -3.35 10.20 -3.90
N VAL A 51 -2.85 9.11 -3.30
CA VAL A 51 -2.13 8.06 -4.03
C VAL A 51 -3.00 7.46 -5.12
N VAL A 52 -4.26 7.09 -4.80
CA VAL A 52 -5.21 6.56 -5.79
C VAL A 52 -5.50 7.57 -6.89
N ALA A 53 -5.68 8.86 -6.54
CA ALA A 53 -5.92 9.91 -7.52
C ALA A 53 -4.71 10.09 -8.47
N PHE A 54 -3.49 10.11 -7.94
CA PHE A 54 -2.28 10.21 -8.76
C PHE A 54 -2.08 9.00 -9.66
N LEU A 55 -2.29 7.78 -9.16
CA LEU A 55 -2.21 6.57 -9.99
C LEU A 55 -3.29 6.58 -11.08
N GLY A 56 -4.54 6.94 -10.73
CA GLY A 56 -5.63 7.03 -11.70
C GLY A 56 -5.35 8.07 -12.80
N VAL A 57 -4.83 9.24 -12.43
CA VAL A 57 -4.43 10.27 -13.39
C VAL A 57 -3.27 9.78 -14.26
N ALA A 58 -2.29 9.08 -13.71
CA ALA A 58 -1.19 8.51 -14.49
C ALA A 58 -1.70 7.53 -15.55
N VAL A 59 -2.65 6.66 -15.20
CA VAL A 59 -3.29 5.75 -16.17
C VAL A 59 -3.99 6.54 -17.28
N LEU A 60 -4.82 7.52 -16.92
CA LEU A 60 -5.52 8.35 -17.91
C LEU A 60 -4.55 9.12 -18.82
N LEU A 61 -3.47 9.67 -18.27
CA LEU A 61 -2.43 10.34 -19.04
C LEU A 61 -1.72 9.39 -19.99
N THR A 62 -1.39 8.17 -19.59
CA THR A 62 -0.76 7.18 -20.50
C THR A 62 -1.67 6.84 -21.68
N ILE A 63 -2.97 6.71 -21.46
CA ILE A 63 -3.96 6.45 -22.53
C ILE A 63 -4.08 7.66 -23.46
N LEU A 64 -4.25 8.87 -22.90
CA LEU A 64 -4.38 10.10 -23.68
C LEU A 64 -3.13 10.40 -24.50
N LEU A 65 -1.95 10.21 -23.92
CA LEU A 65 -0.68 10.46 -24.58
C LEU A 65 -0.42 9.42 -25.67
N GLY A 66 -0.73 8.15 -25.43
CA GLY A 66 -0.66 7.09 -26.43
C GLY A 66 -1.61 7.36 -27.61
N PHE A 67 -2.84 7.78 -27.33
CA PHE A 67 -3.83 8.14 -28.35
C PHE A 67 -3.40 9.36 -29.17
N TYR A 68 -2.92 10.41 -28.51
CA TYR A 68 -2.38 11.60 -29.18
C TYR A 68 -1.21 11.26 -30.11
N LEU A 69 -0.27 10.44 -29.63
CA LEU A 69 0.91 10.03 -30.39
C LEU A 69 0.53 9.16 -31.60
N SER A 70 -0.45 8.27 -31.42
CA SER A 70 -0.97 7.42 -32.48
C SER A 70 -1.63 8.23 -33.61
N ILE A 71 -2.34 9.32 -33.28
CA ILE A 71 -3.01 10.16 -34.28
C ILE A 71 -2.02 11.10 -34.99
N LYS A 72 -1.09 11.71 -34.24
CA LYS A 72 -0.21 12.74 -34.78
C LYS A 72 0.94 12.19 -35.61
N THR A 73 1.49 11.04 -35.23
CA THR A 73 2.76 10.58 -35.77
C THR A 73 2.65 9.21 -36.45
N ALA A 74 1.49 8.52 -36.33
CA ALA A 74 1.36 7.10 -36.67
C ALA A 74 2.50 6.23 -36.07
N ALA A 75 3.16 6.77 -35.03
CA ALA A 75 4.30 6.15 -34.40
C ALA A 75 3.81 5.06 -33.47
N THR A 76 4.56 3.97 -33.44
CA THR A 76 4.39 2.89 -32.46
C THR A 76 4.38 3.48 -31.05
N ILE A 77 3.35 3.11 -30.28
CA ILE A 77 3.22 3.54 -28.89
C ILE A 77 4.47 3.06 -28.12
N PRO A 78 5.19 3.93 -27.40
CA PRO A 78 6.40 3.55 -26.68
C PRO A 78 6.08 2.46 -25.66
N GLU A 79 6.86 1.38 -25.66
CA GLU A 79 6.67 0.25 -24.72
C GLU A 79 6.74 0.70 -23.26
N GLY A 80 7.59 1.70 -22.95
CA GLY A 80 7.67 2.29 -21.62
C GLY A 80 6.36 2.95 -21.16
N LEU A 81 5.58 3.51 -22.08
CA LEU A 81 4.28 4.10 -21.77
C LEU A 81 3.25 3.02 -21.40
N ILE A 82 3.28 1.90 -22.12
CA ILE A 82 2.42 0.74 -21.86
C ILE A 82 2.79 0.09 -20.53
N ALA A 83 4.09 -0.12 -20.29
CA ALA A 83 4.60 -0.69 -19.05
C ALA A 83 4.22 0.16 -17.82
N LEU A 84 4.32 1.49 -17.94
CA LEU A 84 3.92 2.42 -16.88
C LEU A 84 2.41 2.32 -16.58
N GLY A 85 1.58 2.30 -17.63
CA GLY A 85 0.13 2.13 -17.48
C GLY A 85 -0.23 0.80 -16.81
N SER A 86 0.39 -0.31 -17.23
CA SER A 86 0.18 -1.63 -16.63
C SER A 86 0.62 -1.70 -15.18
N ALA A 87 1.76 -1.09 -14.83
CA ALA A 87 2.24 -1.02 -13.45
C ALA A 87 1.29 -0.23 -12.56
N ALA A 88 0.78 0.91 -13.05
CA ALA A 88 -0.19 1.72 -12.32
C ALA A 88 -1.53 0.97 -12.10
N VAL A 89 -2.04 0.27 -13.12
CA VAL A 89 -3.25 -0.57 -12.98
C VAL A 89 -3.01 -1.72 -12.00
N GLY A 90 -1.86 -2.39 -12.06
CA GLY A 90 -1.50 -3.47 -11.14
C GLY A 90 -1.40 -2.99 -9.69
N ALA A 91 -0.83 -1.81 -9.46
CA ALA A 91 -0.76 -1.20 -8.13
C ALA A 91 -2.15 -0.81 -7.60
N LEU A 92 -3.05 -0.28 -8.45
CA LEU A 92 -4.44 -0.03 -8.07
C LEU A 92 -5.19 -1.33 -7.74
N ALA A 93 -4.99 -2.39 -8.53
CA ALA A 93 -5.57 -3.70 -8.26
C ALA A 93 -5.06 -4.27 -6.93
N GLY A 94 -3.76 -4.17 -6.64
CA GLY A 94 -3.18 -4.61 -5.37
C GLY A 94 -3.69 -3.81 -4.16
N LEU A 95 -3.92 -2.51 -4.31
CA LEU A 95 -4.43 -1.64 -3.24
C LEU A 95 -5.93 -1.88 -2.96
N LEU A 96 -6.71 -2.20 -4.00
CA LEU A 96 -8.16 -2.38 -3.91
C LEU A 96 -8.57 -3.84 -3.75
N ALA A 97 -7.62 -4.78 -3.87
CA ALA A 97 -7.89 -6.20 -3.65
C ALA A 97 -8.35 -6.42 -2.20
N PRO A 98 -9.48 -7.11 -1.98
CA PRO A 98 -9.92 -7.45 -0.63
C PRO A 98 -8.88 -8.36 0.02
N SER A 99 -8.59 -8.13 1.30
CA SER A 99 -7.72 -9.04 2.05
C SER A 99 -8.33 -10.45 2.06
N PRO A 100 -7.50 -11.50 1.90
CA PRO A 100 -7.99 -12.87 1.90
C PRO A 100 -8.67 -13.15 3.25
N MET A 101 -10.00 -13.35 3.21
CA MET A 101 -10.78 -13.72 4.38
C MET A 101 -10.46 -15.19 4.65
N SER A 102 -9.56 -15.44 5.60
CA SER A 102 -9.26 -16.79 6.06
C SER A 102 -10.52 -17.37 6.68
N ARG A 103 -11.08 -18.38 6.03
CA ARG A 103 -12.20 -19.18 6.56
C ARG A 103 -11.66 -20.34 7.38
#